data_AF-A0A1I2H675-F1
#
_entry.id   AF-A0A1I2H675-F1
#
_cell.length_a   1.000
_cell.length_b   1.000
_cell.length_c   1.000
_cell.angle_alpha   90.00
_cell.angle_beta   90.00
_cell.angle_gamma   90.00
#
_symmetry.space_group_name_H-M   'P 1'
#
loop_
_entity.id
_entity.type
_entity.pdbx_description
1 polymer ?
#
loop_
_entity_poly.entity_id
_entity_poly.type
_entity_poly.pdbx_seq_one_letter_code
_entity_poly.pdbx_strand_id
1 'polypeptide(L)'
;MTLPKFLCFLIICCASEVCAQQIIGGHVTDAETGKPIAFSTVTAAASLQTLSNETGEFELSLSNLPITLQVSHLGYQTRTLTIEKQSSAVNIQLIPKTFELPEAKVGNPALAIIQEAAKKAMENYKKTFPGKAFLRQTAYQAGKPAYLQEIWFDASWTAYGLLKWNPTESRRLAAGKGINYTNFSFSTLIFSGYLPNNLLLKPLRKSADSLYTFKLTGTTEKDGQEIARINCIPRTGVKDVRFEGDYYINTVTNNIVMIDGIIRDMKFTSSGPMSIKNKETRFSAQFHLNDQGDNVLEYATFNLINRLKVMGFGTQDTELYNTLFLTTLPNTFPAAALEDVRPDINDQSLIRSMHTDPEFWQKNPGIIRTAKEQEAIKELERIPR
;
A
#
# COMPACT_ATOMS: atom_id res chain seq x y z
N MET A 1 27.91 60.78 43.04
CA MET A 1 26.96 59.99 42.21
C MET A 1 27.41 58.54 42.24
N THR A 2 26.70 57.73 43.02
CA THR A 2 27.02 56.32 43.31
C THR A 2 26.17 55.39 42.44
N LEU A 3 26.79 54.42 41.79
CA LEU A 3 26.16 53.33 41.04
C LEU A 3 25.24 52.47 41.93
N PRO A 4 24.12 51.93 41.41
CA PRO A 4 23.56 50.65 41.84
C PRO A 4 23.75 49.62 40.71
N LYS A 5 24.65 48.64 40.84
CA LYS A 5 24.43 47.30 41.43
C LYS A 5 23.18 46.58 40.92
N PHE A 6 23.43 45.69 39.95
CA PHE A 6 22.92 44.32 39.86
C PHE A 6 21.41 44.09 39.96
N LEU A 7 20.79 43.88 38.80
CA LEU A 7 19.81 42.80 38.66
C LEU A 7 20.17 42.02 37.39
N CYS A 8 21.06 41.04 37.56
CA CYS A 8 21.25 39.95 36.60
C CYS A 8 19.93 39.19 36.49
N PHE A 9 19.10 39.54 35.51
CA PHE A 9 18.12 38.60 34.98
C PHE A 9 18.91 37.61 34.12
N LEU A 10 19.49 36.61 34.79
CA LEU A 10 20.13 35.47 34.15
C LEU A 10 19.03 34.72 33.40
N ILE A 11 18.85 35.08 32.13
CA ILE A 11 18.12 34.28 31.15
C ILE A 11 18.92 32.98 31.04
N ILE A 12 18.57 32.01 31.87
CA ILE A 12 18.87 30.61 31.64
C ILE A 12 18.05 30.24 30.41
N CYS A 13 18.60 30.56 29.23
CA CYS A 13 18.31 29.84 28.02
C CYS A 13 18.83 28.43 28.29
N CYS A 14 17.97 27.58 28.87
CA CYS A 14 18.08 26.16 28.66
C CYS A 14 18.01 25.98 27.15
N ALA A 15 19.17 25.86 26.51
CA ALA A 15 19.31 25.30 25.19
C ALA A 15 18.86 23.84 25.33
N SER A 16 17.54 23.60 25.31
CA SER A 16 17.05 22.32 24.90
C SER A 16 17.55 22.15 23.48
N GLU A 17 18.54 21.29 23.30
CA GLU A 17 18.86 20.75 21.99
C GLU A 17 17.58 20.10 21.47
N VAL A 18 16.81 20.87 20.72
CA VAL A 18 15.73 20.34 19.91
C VAL A 18 16.44 19.50 18.86
N CYS A 19 16.53 18.19 19.11
CA CYS A 19 16.97 17.25 18.09
C CYS A 19 15.89 17.27 17.00
N ALA A 20 16.09 18.12 15.99
CA ALA A 20 15.21 18.17 14.85
C ALA A 20 15.29 16.80 14.14
N GLN A 21 14.13 16.19 13.88
CA GLN A 21 14.07 14.96 13.11
C GLN A 21 14.81 15.15 11.78
N GLN A 22 15.70 14.23 11.46
CA GLN A 22 16.49 14.25 10.23
C GLN A 22 15.72 13.49 9.16
N ILE A 23 15.34 14.18 8.09
CA ILE A 23 14.71 13.56 6.94
C ILE A 23 15.81 12.98 6.04
N ILE A 24 15.75 11.67 5.81
CA ILE A 24 16.57 10.98 4.82
C ILE A 24 15.70 10.64 3.61
N GLY A 25 16.01 11.29 2.49
CA GLY A 25 15.43 10.99 1.19
C GLY A 25 16.39 10.17 0.32
N GLY A 26 15.86 9.39 -0.60
CA GLY A 26 16.68 8.60 -1.50
C GLY A 26 15.90 7.94 -2.63
N HIS A 27 16.61 7.15 -3.45
CA HIS A 27 16.05 6.37 -4.54
C HIS A 27 16.45 4.91 -4.40
N VAL A 28 15.50 4.01 -4.66
CA VAL A 28 15.73 2.56 -4.78
C VAL A 28 15.69 2.18 -6.26
N THR A 29 16.78 1.61 -6.76
CA THR A 29 16.95 1.24 -8.17
C THR A 29 17.44 -0.19 -8.33
N ASP A 30 17.14 -0.78 -9.47
CA ASP A 30 17.68 -2.07 -9.91
C ASP A 30 19.17 -1.91 -10.25
N ALA A 31 20.02 -2.75 -9.65
CA ALA A 31 21.47 -2.68 -9.82
C ALA A 31 21.95 -3.01 -11.24
N GLU A 32 21.18 -3.79 -12.00
CA GLU A 32 21.52 -4.22 -13.36
C GLU A 32 20.98 -3.26 -14.41
N THR A 33 19.75 -2.79 -14.24
CA THR A 33 19.05 -1.98 -15.26
C THR A 33 19.03 -0.49 -14.95
N GLY A 34 19.31 -0.09 -13.71
CA GLY A 34 19.20 1.29 -13.23
C GLY A 34 17.76 1.81 -13.13
N LYS A 35 16.74 0.97 -13.39
CA LYS A 35 15.33 1.37 -13.32
C LYS A 35 14.87 1.53 -11.87
N PRO A 36 13.93 2.44 -11.59
CA PRO A 36 13.37 2.59 -10.25
C PRO A 36 12.61 1.36 -9.80
N ILE A 37 12.71 1.03 -8.50
CA ILE A 37 11.96 -0.06 -7.87
C ILE A 37 10.88 0.56 -6.99
N ALA A 38 9.63 0.44 -7.45
CA ALA A 38 8.46 0.91 -6.71
C ALA A 38 8.18 0.04 -5.48
N PHE A 39 7.61 0.65 -4.44
CA PHE A 39 7.11 -0.03 -3.23
C PHE A 39 8.12 -0.95 -2.55
N SER A 40 9.41 -0.57 -2.60
CA SER A 40 10.43 -1.17 -1.76
C SER A 40 10.24 -0.70 -0.32
N THR A 41 10.27 -1.63 0.62
CA THR A 41 10.19 -1.32 2.04
C THR A 41 11.54 -0.82 2.52
N VAL A 42 11.57 0.36 3.13
CA VAL A 42 12.75 0.94 3.76
C VAL A 42 12.50 1.01 5.27
N THR A 43 13.23 0.19 6.03
CA THR A 43 13.06 0.03 7.47
C THR A 43 14.32 0.50 8.20
N ALA A 44 14.15 1.39 9.18
CA ALA A 44 15.23 1.83 10.07
C ALA A 44 15.13 1.18 11.46
N ALA A 45 13.91 0.84 11.88
CA ALA A 45 13.60 0.08 13.08
C ALA A 45 12.21 -0.56 12.91
N ALA A 46 11.84 -1.52 13.76
CA ALA A 46 10.54 -2.20 13.67
C ALA A 46 9.34 -1.23 13.67
N SER A 47 9.44 -0.09 14.38
CA SER A 47 8.40 0.95 14.42
C SER A 47 8.59 2.07 13.40
N LEU A 48 9.66 2.05 12.60
CA LEU A 48 10.05 3.12 11.70
C LEU A 48 10.38 2.58 10.29
N GLN A 49 9.37 2.61 9.44
CA GLN A 49 9.45 2.18 8.05
C GLN A 49 8.66 3.09 7.11
N THR A 50 9.03 3.05 5.84
CA THR A 50 8.33 3.72 4.73
C THR A 50 8.38 2.85 3.48
N LEU A 51 7.70 3.29 2.42
CA LEU A 51 7.77 2.68 1.09
C LEU A 51 8.42 3.65 0.12
N SER A 52 9.16 3.11 -0.86
CA SER A 52 9.42 3.88 -2.07
C SER A 52 8.14 4.07 -2.88
N ASN A 53 7.99 5.22 -3.52
CA ASN A 53 6.88 5.53 -4.41
C ASN A 53 7.04 4.84 -5.78
N GLU A 54 6.13 5.13 -6.72
CA GLU A 54 6.10 4.54 -8.07
C GLU A 54 7.36 4.85 -8.91
N THR A 55 8.10 5.90 -8.53
CA THR A 55 9.38 6.30 -9.15
C THR A 55 10.60 5.90 -8.33
N GLY A 56 10.42 5.03 -7.33
CA GLY A 56 11.50 4.50 -6.50
C GLY A 56 12.03 5.48 -5.46
N GLU A 57 11.45 6.67 -5.31
CA GLU A 57 11.85 7.64 -4.28
C GLU A 57 11.30 7.23 -2.93
N PHE A 58 12.06 7.41 -1.86
CA PHE A 58 11.57 7.23 -0.49
C PHE A 58 11.98 8.41 0.37
N GLU A 59 11.25 8.59 1.47
CA GLU A 59 11.57 9.55 2.51
C GLU A 59 11.25 8.96 3.89
N LEU A 60 12.18 9.09 4.83
CA LEU A 60 12.04 8.59 6.18
C LEU A 60 12.58 9.61 7.19
N SER A 61 11.74 9.98 8.17
CA SER A 61 12.12 10.86 9.27
C SER A 61 12.78 10.07 10.39
N LEU A 62 14.04 10.39 10.71
CA LEU A 62 14.88 9.68 11.67
C LEU A 62 15.16 10.56 12.88
N SER A 63 15.13 9.98 14.07
CA SER A 63 15.40 10.73 15.30
C SER A 63 16.89 10.93 15.58
N ASN A 64 17.74 9.99 15.15
CA ASN A 64 19.19 10.01 15.42
C ASN A 64 19.97 9.30 14.30
N LEU A 65 21.25 9.66 14.17
CA LEU A 65 22.26 8.98 13.35
C LEU A 65 23.51 8.69 14.21
N PRO A 66 24.31 7.66 13.90
CA PRO A 66 24.17 6.73 12.77
C PRO A 66 23.00 5.76 12.94
N ILE A 67 22.47 5.25 11.82
CA ILE A 67 21.40 4.23 11.83
C ILE A 67 21.52 3.28 10.65
N THR A 68 21.14 2.03 10.88
CA THR A 68 21.13 0.99 9.84
C THR A 68 19.77 0.96 9.17
N LEU A 69 19.75 1.16 7.85
CA LEU A 69 18.58 0.93 7.00
C LEU A 69 18.63 -0.48 6.41
N GLN A 70 17.50 -1.16 6.42
CA GLN A 70 17.24 -2.37 5.68
C GLN A 70 16.25 -2.04 4.56
N VAL A 71 16.61 -2.36 3.31
CA VAL A 71 15.75 -2.16 2.15
C VAL A 71 15.42 -3.51 1.53
N SER A 72 14.13 -3.78 1.37
CA SER A 72 13.65 -5.06 0.86
C SER A 72 12.56 -4.90 -0.19
N HIS A 73 12.58 -5.82 -1.16
CA HIS A 73 11.55 -5.98 -2.18
C HIS A 73 11.55 -7.46 -2.59
N LEU A 74 10.40 -8.05 -2.86
CA LEU A 74 10.29 -9.50 -3.09
C LEU A 74 11.22 -10.02 -4.20
N GLY A 75 11.29 -9.28 -5.31
CA GLY A 75 12.11 -9.62 -6.48
C GLY A 75 13.61 -9.32 -6.33
N TYR A 76 14.10 -8.89 -5.17
CA TYR A 76 15.50 -8.47 -5.00
C TYR A 76 16.12 -8.98 -3.69
N GLN A 77 17.45 -8.98 -3.64
CA GLN A 77 18.21 -9.21 -2.42
C GLN A 77 18.02 -8.07 -1.44
N THR A 78 17.69 -8.41 -0.19
CA THR A 78 17.60 -7.43 0.90
C THR A 78 18.97 -6.78 1.09
N ARG A 79 19.00 -5.46 1.11
CA ARG A 79 20.22 -4.67 1.29
C ARG A 79 20.20 -3.96 2.63
N THR A 80 21.30 -4.08 3.37
CA THR A 80 21.51 -3.37 4.64
C THR A 80 22.62 -2.33 4.46
N LEU A 81 22.41 -1.11 4.94
CA LEU A 81 23.38 -0.02 4.86
C LEU A 81 23.30 0.89 6.08
N THR A 82 24.45 1.37 6.56
CA THR A 82 24.52 2.34 7.66
C THR A 82 24.55 3.76 7.10
N ILE A 83 23.66 4.61 7.60
CA ILE A 83 23.65 6.05 7.34
C ILE A 83 24.34 6.72 8.51
N GLU A 84 25.54 7.26 8.27
CA GLU A 84 26.38 7.84 9.33
C GLU A 84 26.00 9.29 9.68
N LYS A 85 25.65 10.08 8.66
CA LYS A 85 25.35 11.51 8.77
C LYS A 85 24.28 11.88 7.76
N GLN A 86 23.55 12.96 8.04
CA GLN A 86 22.62 13.53 7.08
C GLN A 86 23.42 14.05 5.87
N SER A 87 23.23 13.42 4.72
CA SER A 87 23.91 13.74 3.46
C SER A 87 22.87 13.96 2.36
N SER A 88 23.33 14.29 1.14
CA SER A 88 22.50 14.27 -0.07
C SER A 88 21.74 12.94 -0.24
N ALA A 89 20.74 12.95 -1.13
CA ALA A 89 19.87 11.81 -1.40
C ALA A 89 20.62 10.46 -1.49
N VAL A 90 20.14 9.47 -0.75
CA VAL A 90 20.75 8.13 -0.68
C VAL A 90 20.33 7.33 -1.91
N ASN A 91 21.28 6.88 -2.72
CA ASN A 91 20.99 5.96 -3.82
C ASN A 91 21.22 4.50 -3.37
N ILE A 92 20.17 3.70 -3.42
CA ILE A 92 20.16 2.31 -2.97
C ILE A 92 19.90 1.42 -4.18
N GLN A 93 20.89 0.64 -4.56
CA GLN A 93 20.75 -0.34 -5.64
C GLN A 93 20.46 -1.72 -5.05
N LEU A 94 19.38 -2.36 -5.51
CA LEU A 94 19.06 -3.73 -5.13
C LEU A 94 19.44 -4.69 -6.26
N ILE A 95 20.02 -5.83 -5.88
CA ILE A 95 20.42 -6.88 -6.83
C ILE A 95 19.19 -7.76 -7.11
N PRO A 96 18.77 -7.92 -8.38
CA PRO A 96 17.63 -8.79 -8.72
C PRO A 96 17.81 -10.22 -8.21
N LYS A 97 16.72 -10.85 -7.82
CA LYS A 97 16.66 -12.29 -7.57
C LYS A 97 16.16 -13.00 -8.82
N THR A 98 16.80 -14.11 -9.15
CA THR A 98 16.33 -15.00 -10.20
C THR A 98 15.33 -16.00 -9.62
N PHE A 99 14.17 -16.11 -10.29
CA PHE A 99 13.25 -17.20 -10.02
C PHE A 99 13.73 -18.43 -10.80
N GLU A 100 14.10 -19.48 -10.07
CA GLU A 100 14.50 -20.75 -10.68
C GLU A 100 13.26 -21.54 -11.06
N LEU A 101 13.28 -22.14 -12.25
CA LEU A 101 12.21 -23.05 -12.64
C LEU A 101 12.33 -24.32 -11.79
N PRO A 102 11.23 -24.75 -11.13
CA PRO A 102 11.27 -25.96 -10.33
C PRO A 102 11.55 -27.18 -11.21
N GLU A 103 12.25 -28.16 -10.65
CA GLU A 103 12.35 -29.47 -11.28
C GLU A 103 10.96 -30.08 -11.46
N ALA A 104 10.80 -30.87 -12.53
CA ALA A 104 9.53 -31.56 -12.81
C ALA A 104 9.22 -32.57 -11.70
N LYS A 105 8.23 -32.27 -10.86
CA LYS A 105 7.71 -33.19 -9.84
C LYS A 105 6.47 -33.92 -10.35
N VAL A 106 6.30 -35.18 -9.95
CA VAL A 106 5.07 -35.94 -10.20
C VAL A 106 3.91 -35.29 -9.41
N GLY A 107 2.78 -35.04 -10.07
CA GLY A 107 1.60 -34.41 -9.48
C GLY A 107 1.50 -32.89 -9.72
N ASN A 108 0.73 -32.18 -8.89
CA ASN A 108 0.59 -30.73 -8.96
C ASN A 108 1.10 -30.08 -7.66
N PRO A 109 2.42 -29.82 -7.52
CA PRO A 109 2.98 -29.21 -6.31
C PRO A 109 2.38 -27.83 -6.02
N ALA A 110 1.96 -27.10 -7.06
CA ALA A 110 1.34 -25.79 -6.90
C ALA A 110 0.00 -25.86 -6.17
N LEU A 111 -0.82 -26.86 -6.49
CA LEU A 111 -2.08 -27.11 -5.80
C LEU A 111 -1.84 -27.46 -4.31
N ALA A 112 -0.86 -28.32 -4.03
CA ALA A 112 -0.53 -28.70 -2.66
C ALA A 112 -0.09 -27.50 -1.81
N ILE A 113 0.80 -26.66 -2.34
CA ILE A 113 1.26 -25.43 -1.67
C ILE A 113 0.09 -24.49 -1.39
N ILE A 114 -0.80 -24.27 -2.37
CA ILE A 114 -2.00 -23.43 -2.19
C ILE A 114 -2.94 -24.02 -1.14
N GLN A 115 -3.12 -25.34 -1.10
CA GLN A 115 -4.00 -26.00 -0.13
C GLN A 115 -3.46 -25.87 1.30
N GLU A 116 -2.16 -26.06 1.52
CA GLU A 116 -1.55 -25.89 2.84
C GLU A 116 -1.53 -24.42 3.28
N ALA A 117 -1.24 -23.49 2.37
CA ALA A 117 -1.36 -22.06 2.64
C ALA A 117 -2.81 -21.67 2.98
N ALA A 118 -3.80 -22.21 2.28
CA ALA A 118 -5.21 -21.97 2.57
C ALA A 118 -5.62 -22.57 3.92
N LYS A 119 -5.14 -23.77 4.26
CA LYS A 119 -5.38 -24.39 5.56
C LYS A 119 -4.83 -23.52 6.68
N LYS A 120 -3.56 -23.09 6.60
CA LYS A 120 -2.93 -22.21 7.60
C LYS A 120 -3.66 -20.87 7.71
N ALA A 121 -3.99 -20.23 6.59
CA ALA A 121 -4.75 -18.98 6.59
C ALA A 121 -6.12 -19.12 7.28
N MET A 122 -6.78 -20.27 7.09
CA MET A 122 -8.05 -20.59 7.72
C MET A 122 -7.94 -20.97 9.20
N GLU A 123 -6.76 -21.24 9.75
CA GLU A 123 -6.57 -21.39 11.20
C GLU A 123 -6.61 -20.02 11.90
N ASN A 124 -6.13 -18.99 11.21
CA ASN A 124 -6.01 -17.62 11.74
C ASN A 124 -7.09 -16.65 11.24
N TYR A 125 -8.12 -17.11 10.52
CA TYR A 125 -9.07 -16.23 9.82
C TYR A 125 -9.87 -15.26 10.71
N LYS A 126 -10.01 -15.56 12.00
CA LYS A 126 -10.70 -14.70 12.97
C LYS A 126 -9.80 -13.65 13.61
N LYS A 127 -8.47 -13.76 13.43
CA LYS A 127 -7.53 -12.80 13.99
C LYS A 127 -7.75 -11.44 13.33
N THR A 128 -7.66 -10.42 14.15
CA THR A 128 -7.71 -9.03 13.75
C THR A 128 -6.38 -8.37 14.07
N PHE A 129 -5.94 -7.51 13.17
CA PHE A 129 -4.64 -6.85 13.24
C PHE A 129 -4.90 -5.35 13.26
N PRO A 130 -5.01 -4.75 14.46
CA PRO A 130 -5.12 -3.31 14.56
C PRO A 130 -3.83 -2.66 14.06
N GLY A 131 -3.96 -1.51 13.41
CA GLY A 131 -2.84 -0.79 12.84
C GLY A 131 -3.22 0.65 12.50
N LYS A 132 -2.25 1.55 12.46
CA LYS A 132 -2.42 2.84 11.75
C LYS A 132 -2.17 2.64 10.27
N ALA A 133 -3.02 3.19 9.44
CA ALA A 133 -2.95 3.05 7.99
C ALA A 133 -2.96 4.41 7.29
N PHE A 134 -2.30 4.43 6.14
CA PHE A 134 -2.30 5.54 5.20
C PHE A 134 -2.88 5.07 3.86
N LEU A 135 -3.81 5.84 3.30
CA LEU A 135 -4.36 5.61 1.97
C LEU A 135 -4.12 6.85 1.11
N ARG A 136 -3.46 6.67 -0.04
CA ARG A 136 -3.40 7.67 -1.12
C ARG A 136 -4.23 7.21 -2.31
N GLN A 137 -4.99 8.14 -2.89
CA GLN A 137 -5.75 7.93 -4.11
C GLN A 137 -5.50 9.09 -5.07
N THR A 138 -5.17 8.79 -6.32
CA THR A 138 -5.05 9.80 -7.38
C THR A 138 -5.82 9.36 -8.60
N ALA A 139 -6.59 10.28 -9.19
CA ALA A 139 -7.35 9.99 -10.40
C ALA A 139 -7.01 10.96 -11.52
N TYR A 140 -6.94 10.42 -12.73
CA TYR A 140 -6.68 11.16 -13.96
C TYR A 140 -7.79 10.93 -14.97
N GLN A 141 -8.13 11.96 -15.74
CA GLN A 141 -9.06 11.89 -16.87
C GLN A 141 -8.36 12.45 -18.10
N ALA A 142 -8.22 11.62 -19.14
CA ALA A 142 -7.46 11.98 -20.34
C ALA A 142 -6.06 12.56 -20.02
N GLY A 143 -5.35 11.92 -19.06
CA GLY A 143 -4.01 12.33 -18.60
C GLY A 143 -3.96 13.53 -17.65
N LYS A 144 -5.08 14.24 -17.42
CA LYS A 144 -5.14 15.39 -16.51
C LYS A 144 -5.56 14.98 -15.11
N PRO A 145 -4.98 15.56 -14.05
CA PRO A 145 -5.37 15.27 -12.68
C PRO A 145 -6.82 15.72 -12.44
N ALA A 146 -7.63 14.81 -11.90
CA ALA A 146 -9.04 15.07 -11.59
C ALA A 146 -9.30 15.08 -10.08
N TYR A 147 -8.52 14.30 -9.34
CA TYR A 147 -8.75 14.04 -7.93
C TYR A 147 -7.47 13.58 -7.24
N LEU A 148 -7.23 14.08 -6.04
CA LEU A 148 -6.26 13.54 -5.10
C LEU A 148 -6.88 13.49 -3.71
N GLN A 149 -6.70 12.37 -3.02
CA GLN A 149 -7.12 12.19 -1.64
C GLN A 149 -6.06 11.42 -0.87
N GLU A 150 -5.81 11.86 0.35
CA GLU A 150 -4.96 11.15 1.31
C GLU A 150 -5.67 11.09 2.65
N ILE A 151 -5.60 9.93 3.30
CA ILE A 151 -6.26 9.66 4.58
C ILE A 151 -5.28 8.92 5.48
N TRP A 152 -5.12 9.42 6.69
CA TRP A 152 -4.61 8.66 7.82
C TRP A 152 -5.78 8.18 8.68
N PHE A 153 -5.72 6.92 9.09
CA PHE A 153 -6.81 6.31 9.82
C PHE A 153 -6.31 5.18 10.72
N ASP A 154 -7.04 4.97 11.82
CA ASP A 154 -6.90 3.76 12.61
C ASP A 154 -7.67 2.63 11.92
N ALA A 155 -7.14 1.42 11.93
CA ALA A 155 -7.68 0.31 11.17
C ALA A 155 -7.66 -1.01 11.96
N SER A 156 -8.51 -1.93 11.55
CA SER A 156 -8.41 -3.35 11.89
C SER A 156 -8.44 -4.18 10.60
N TRP A 157 -7.28 -4.74 10.28
CA TRP A 157 -7.11 -5.62 9.13
C TRP A 157 -7.31 -7.08 9.51
N THR A 158 -7.73 -7.90 8.55
CA THR A 158 -7.90 -9.36 8.69
C THR A 158 -7.39 -10.04 7.42
N ALA A 159 -7.20 -11.35 7.47
CA ALA A 159 -6.87 -12.14 6.29
C ALA A 159 -7.84 -11.95 5.09
N TYR A 160 -9.07 -11.47 5.32
CA TYR A 160 -10.07 -11.17 4.28
C TYR A 160 -10.00 -9.76 3.70
N GLY A 161 -9.33 -8.82 4.39
CA GLY A 161 -9.26 -7.41 4.06
C GLY A 161 -9.31 -6.51 5.30
N LEU A 162 -9.27 -5.20 5.06
CA LEU A 162 -9.45 -4.17 6.08
C LEU A 162 -10.93 -3.93 6.30
N LEU A 163 -11.45 -4.43 7.42
CA LEU A 163 -12.89 -4.50 7.66
C LEU A 163 -13.39 -3.43 8.63
N LYS A 164 -12.50 -2.83 9.41
CA LYS A 164 -12.85 -1.73 10.30
C LYS A 164 -11.85 -0.59 10.21
N TRP A 165 -12.34 0.63 10.37
CA TRP A 165 -11.52 1.83 10.25
C TRP A 165 -12.11 3.01 11.04
N ASN A 166 -11.28 4.01 11.29
CA ASN A 166 -11.65 5.31 11.83
C ASN A 166 -10.74 6.37 11.21
N PRO A 167 -11.18 7.11 10.19
CA PRO A 167 -10.43 8.23 9.64
C PRO A 167 -10.10 9.28 10.69
N THR A 168 -8.81 9.62 10.81
CA THR A 168 -8.32 10.57 11.80
C THR A 168 -7.89 11.88 11.17
N GLU A 169 -7.25 11.81 10.00
CA GLU A 169 -6.75 12.98 9.27
C GLU A 169 -6.97 12.76 7.78
N SER A 170 -7.36 13.82 7.06
CA SER A 170 -7.54 13.72 5.61
C SER A 170 -7.21 15.04 4.93
N ARG A 171 -6.81 14.94 3.65
CA ARG A 171 -6.69 16.09 2.76
C ARG A 171 -7.09 15.70 1.34
N ARG A 172 -7.68 16.66 0.62
CA ARG A 172 -8.27 16.40 -0.70
C ARG A 172 -8.16 17.58 -1.63
N LEU A 173 -7.98 17.28 -2.90
CA LEU A 173 -8.08 18.19 -4.04
C LEU A 173 -8.96 17.56 -5.13
N ALA A 174 -9.81 18.35 -5.77
CA ALA A 174 -10.67 17.88 -6.85
C ALA A 174 -10.95 18.99 -7.86
N ALA A 175 -11.05 18.65 -9.14
CA ALA A 175 -11.25 19.61 -10.22
C ALA A 175 -12.67 20.24 -10.29
N GLY A 176 -13.53 19.97 -9.30
CA GLY A 176 -14.88 20.53 -9.20
C GLY A 176 -15.92 19.87 -10.13
N LYS A 177 -15.76 19.98 -11.45
CA LYS A 177 -16.68 19.43 -12.46
C LYS A 177 -16.15 18.11 -13.05
N GLY A 178 -16.95 17.05 -13.01
CA GLY A 178 -16.58 15.76 -13.63
C GLY A 178 -17.15 14.54 -12.90
N ILE A 179 -16.49 13.39 -13.09
CA ILE A 179 -16.85 12.13 -12.42
C ILE A 179 -16.70 12.26 -10.92
N ASN A 180 -17.72 11.80 -10.19
CA ASN A 180 -17.63 11.68 -8.75
C ASN A 180 -16.88 10.38 -8.38
N TYR A 181 -15.74 10.53 -7.69
CA TYR A 181 -14.94 9.41 -7.19
C TYR A 181 -15.35 9.02 -5.76
N THR A 182 -16.61 8.66 -5.53
CA THR A 182 -17.09 8.23 -4.20
C THR A 182 -16.91 6.72 -4.03
N ASN A 183 -16.54 6.29 -2.82
CA ASN A 183 -16.41 4.90 -2.36
C ASN A 183 -15.31 4.06 -3.04
N PHE A 184 -14.32 4.70 -3.66
CA PHE A 184 -13.17 3.94 -4.18
C PHE A 184 -12.24 3.44 -3.08
N SER A 185 -12.27 4.09 -1.90
CA SER A 185 -11.53 3.61 -0.72
C SER A 185 -11.99 2.20 -0.34
N PHE A 186 -13.30 1.93 -0.40
CA PHE A 186 -13.90 0.65 -0.03
C PHE A 186 -13.25 -0.56 -0.73
N SER A 187 -13.10 -0.52 -2.06
CA SER A 187 -12.52 -1.65 -2.80
C SER A 187 -11.07 -1.91 -2.41
N THR A 188 -10.27 -0.85 -2.25
CA THR A 188 -8.87 -0.98 -1.83
C THR A 188 -8.75 -1.62 -0.45
N LEU A 189 -9.60 -1.17 0.50
CA LEU A 189 -9.62 -1.70 1.87
C LEU A 189 -10.05 -3.18 1.89
N ILE A 190 -11.19 -3.51 1.28
CA ILE A 190 -11.74 -4.87 1.31
C ILE A 190 -10.91 -5.88 0.50
N PHE A 191 -10.26 -5.47 -0.58
CA PHE A 191 -9.48 -6.41 -1.41
C PHE A 191 -8.08 -6.68 -0.90
N SER A 192 -7.60 -5.94 0.10
CA SER A 192 -6.24 -6.06 0.65
C SER A 192 -5.91 -7.40 1.33
N GLY A 193 -6.90 -8.24 1.63
CA GLY A 193 -6.70 -9.55 2.25
C GLY A 193 -6.18 -10.62 1.29
N TYR A 194 -5.53 -11.69 1.78
CA TYR A 194 -5.11 -12.81 0.94
C TYR A 194 -6.16 -13.92 0.78
N LEU A 195 -7.18 -13.96 1.65
CA LEU A 195 -8.33 -14.86 1.54
C LEU A 195 -9.42 -14.30 0.61
N PRO A 196 -10.25 -15.17 -0.01
CA PRO A 196 -11.43 -14.74 -0.76
C PRO A 196 -12.48 -14.13 0.16
N ASN A 197 -13.24 -13.16 -0.35
CA ASN A 197 -14.42 -12.62 0.32
C ASN A 197 -15.62 -12.60 -0.65
N ASN A 198 -16.78 -12.14 -0.18
CA ASN A 198 -18.02 -12.15 -0.97
C ASN A 198 -17.97 -11.28 -2.24
N LEU A 199 -16.99 -10.39 -2.36
CA LEU A 199 -16.85 -9.45 -3.48
C LEU A 199 -15.71 -9.82 -4.44
N LEU A 200 -14.72 -10.58 -3.98
CA LEU A 200 -13.56 -10.96 -4.78
C LEU A 200 -13.19 -12.42 -4.51
N LEU A 201 -13.41 -13.26 -5.53
CA LEU A 201 -12.90 -14.61 -5.51
C LEU A 201 -11.37 -14.61 -5.61
N LYS A 202 -10.73 -15.31 -4.67
CA LYS A 202 -9.29 -15.56 -4.62
C LYS A 202 -9.02 -17.07 -4.53
N PRO A 203 -7.85 -17.52 -4.98
CA PRO A 203 -7.52 -18.95 -5.05
C PRO A 203 -7.36 -19.62 -3.69
N LEU A 204 -7.10 -18.88 -2.61
CA LEU A 204 -6.73 -19.43 -1.31
C LEU A 204 -7.95 -20.01 -0.55
N ARG A 205 -8.41 -21.21 -0.92
CA ARG A 205 -9.57 -21.91 -0.33
C ARG A 205 -9.45 -23.44 -0.41
N LYS A 206 -10.22 -24.18 0.41
CA LYS A 206 -10.15 -25.66 0.46
C LYS A 206 -10.37 -26.36 -0.89
N SER A 207 -11.35 -25.89 -1.68
CA SER A 207 -11.70 -26.46 -3.00
C SER A 207 -11.26 -25.54 -4.15
N ALA A 208 -10.03 -25.07 -4.09
CA ALA A 208 -9.52 -24.07 -5.03
C ALA A 208 -9.43 -24.57 -6.48
N ASP A 209 -9.12 -25.85 -6.66
CA ASP A 209 -8.98 -26.55 -7.94
C ASP A 209 -10.27 -26.62 -8.76
N SER A 210 -11.43 -26.49 -8.11
CA SER A 210 -12.73 -26.37 -8.79
C SER A 210 -12.88 -25.05 -9.57
N LEU A 211 -12.17 -23.99 -9.16
CA LEU A 211 -12.28 -22.64 -9.74
C LEU A 211 -11.00 -22.17 -10.44
N TYR A 212 -9.84 -22.73 -10.07
CA TYR A 212 -8.54 -22.29 -10.54
C TYR A 212 -7.69 -23.45 -11.06
N THR A 213 -6.80 -23.12 -11.99
CA THR A 213 -5.63 -23.92 -12.36
C THR A 213 -4.39 -23.31 -11.71
N PHE A 214 -3.55 -24.15 -11.12
CA PHE A 214 -2.33 -23.73 -10.42
C PHE A 214 -1.09 -24.21 -11.16
N LYS A 215 -0.12 -23.30 -11.34
CA LYS A 215 1.18 -23.59 -11.93
C LYS A 215 2.28 -23.03 -11.03
N LEU A 216 3.21 -23.87 -10.62
CA LEU A 216 4.44 -23.43 -9.98
C LEU A 216 5.36 -22.91 -11.08
N THR A 217 5.55 -21.59 -11.13
CA THR A 217 6.26 -20.91 -12.23
C THR A 217 7.67 -20.48 -11.84
N GLY A 218 8.06 -20.69 -10.60
CA GLY A 218 9.42 -20.48 -10.12
C GLY A 218 9.51 -20.54 -8.60
N THR A 219 10.72 -20.70 -8.10
CA THR A 219 11.06 -20.54 -6.68
C THR A 219 12.17 -19.50 -6.53
N THR A 220 12.24 -18.84 -5.39
CA THR A 220 13.34 -17.95 -5.01
C THR A 220 13.61 -18.11 -3.53
N GLU A 221 14.78 -17.69 -3.06
CA GLU A 221 15.05 -17.61 -1.62
C GLU A 221 14.69 -16.22 -1.06
N LYS A 222 14.12 -16.17 0.14
CA LYS A 222 14.01 -14.97 0.97
C LYS A 222 14.27 -15.35 2.43
N ASP A 223 15.24 -14.68 3.05
CA ASP A 223 15.62 -14.88 4.45
C ASP A 223 15.93 -16.36 4.79
N GLY A 224 16.67 -17.06 3.91
CA GLY A 224 17.03 -18.47 4.08
C GLY A 224 15.88 -19.46 3.85
N GLN A 225 14.71 -19.00 3.41
CA GLN A 225 13.53 -19.82 3.17
C GLN A 225 13.08 -19.74 1.71
N GLU A 226 12.65 -20.87 1.16
CA GLU A 226 12.15 -20.94 -0.21
C GLU A 226 10.76 -20.29 -0.32
N ILE A 227 10.60 -19.45 -1.33
CA ILE A 227 9.36 -18.79 -1.74
C ILE A 227 8.96 -19.33 -3.11
N ALA A 228 7.81 -19.99 -3.18
CA ALA A 228 7.20 -20.46 -4.41
C ALA A 228 6.33 -19.37 -5.07
N ARG A 229 6.52 -19.14 -6.37
CA ARG A 229 5.63 -18.33 -7.22
C ARG A 229 4.58 -19.22 -7.87
N ILE A 230 3.35 -19.15 -7.37
CA ILE A 230 2.20 -19.91 -7.85
C ILE A 230 1.32 -19.04 -8.73
N ASN A 231 1.33 -19.30 -10.03
CA ASN A 231 0.41 -18.66 -10.97
C ASN A 231 -0.98 -19.31 -10.86
N CYS A 232 -1.96 -18.49 -10.51
CA CYS A 232 -3.35 -18.86 -10.25
C CYS A 232 -4.24 -18.35 -11.39
N ILE A 233 -4.69 -19.28 -12.23
CA ILE A 233 -5.46 -18.97 -13.44
C ILE A 233 -6.92 -19.41 -13.23
N PRO A 234 -7.89 -18.49 -13.24
CA PRO A 234 -9.29 -18.87 -13.18
C PRO A 234 -9.70 -19.80 -14.34
N ARG A 235 -10.54 -20.80 -14.05
CA ARG A 235 -11.12 -21.64 -15.09
C ARG A 235 -12.11 -20.85 -15.93
N THR A 236 -12.26 -21.25 -17.20
CA THR A 236 -13.09 -20.56 -18.20
C THR A 236 -14.56 -20.37 -17.80
N GLY A 237 -15.11 -21.24 -16.95
CA GLY A 237 -16.49 -21.17 -16.48
C GLY A 237 -16.74 -20.19 -15.32
N VAL A 238 -15.70 -19.67 -14.67
CA VAL A 238 -15.85 -18.76 -13.52
C VAL A 238 -16.13 -17.36 -14.01
N LYS A 239 -17.33 -16.82 -13.68
CA LYS A 239 -17.80 -15.51 -14.16
C LYS A 239 -17.86 -14.43 -13.07
N ASP A 240 -17.69 -14.82 -11.81
CA ASP A 240 -17.62 -13.88 -10.70
C ASP A 240 -16.37 -12.99 -10.80
N VAL A 241 -16.42 -11.85 -10.11
CA VAL A 241 -15.24 -10.99 -9.92
C VAL A 241 -14.15 -11.81 -9.24
N ARG A 242 -12.99 -11.91 -9.88
CA ARG A 242 -11.96 -12.87 -9.48
C ARG A 242 -10.57 -12.35 -9.75
N PHE A 243 -9.64 -12.75 -8.88
CA PHE A 243 -8.23 -12.49 -9.06
C PHE A 243 -7.62 -13.46 -10.08
N GLU A 244 -6.67 -12.99 -10.88
CA GLU A 244 -5.82 -13.81 -11.74
C GLU A 244 -4.39 -13.27 -11.64
N GLY A 245 -3.44 -14.13 -11.31
CA GLY A 245 -2.05 -13.71 -11.10
C GLY A 245 -1.31 -14.63 -10.14
N ASP A 246 -0.24 -14.10 -9.55
CA ASP A 246 0.70 -14.87 -8.76
C ASP A 246 0.46 -14.72 -7.26
N TYR A 247 0.56 -15.84 -6.56
CA TYR A 247 0.75 -15.91 -5.12
C TYR A 247 2.19 -16.33 -4.84
N TYR A 248 2.86 -15.56 -4.00
CA TYR A 248 4.21 -15.87 -3.52
C TYR A 248 4.09 -16.44 -2.12
N ILE A 249 4.42 -17.72 -1.96
CA ILE A 249 4.17 -18.47 -0.73
C ILE A 249 5.48 -19.03 -0.21
N ASN A 250 5.77 -18.77 1.06
CA ASN A 250 6.89 -19.39 1.74
C ASN A 250 6.60 -20.89 1.96
N THR A 251 7.41 -21.78 1.39
CA THR A 251 7.12 -23.22 1.35
C THR A 251 7.39 -23.93 2.68
N VAL A 252 8.13 -23.29 3.59
CA VAL A 252 8.40 -23.80 4.94
C VAL A 252 7.27 -23.43 5.89
N THR A 253 6.84 -22.17 5.84
CA THR A 253 5.88 -21.62 6.80
C THR A 253 4.45 -21.59 6.27
N ASN A 254 4.22 -21.81 4.98
CA ASN A 254 2.93 -21.65 4.29
C ASN A 254 2.35 -20.21 4.36
N ASN A 255 3.17 -19.22 4.69
CA ASN A 255 2.77 -17.81 4.72
C ASN A 255 2.74 -17.21 3.31
N ILE A 256 1.75 -16.35 3.07
CA ILE A 256 1.61 -15.61 1.81
C ILE A 256 2.49 -14.38 1.94
N VAL A 257 3.54 -14.27 1.13
CA VAL A 257 4.47 -13.14 1.13
C VAL A 257 3.94 -11.98 0.28
N MET A 258 3.37 -12.30 -0.88
CA MET A 258 2.82 -11.31 -1.80
C MET A 258 1.75 -11.94 -2.70
N ILE A 259 0.84 -11.10 -3.18
CA ILE A 259 -0.08 -11.38 -4.26
C ILE A 259 0.13 -10.29 -5.31
N ASP A 260 0.24 -10.66 -6.59
CA ASP A 260 0.37 -9.71 -7.69
C ASP A 260 -0.37 -10.17 -8.94
N GLY A 261 -1.21 -9.32 -9.52
CA GLY A 261 -1.98 -9.68 -10.70
C GLY A 261 -3.07 -8.69 -11.06
N ILE A 262 -4.14 -9.23 -11.66
CA ILE A 262 -5.30 -8.46 -12.10
C ILE A 262 -6.58 -9.00 -11.49
N ILE A 263 -7.59 -8.14 -11.40
CA ILE A 263 -8.95 -8.53 -11.06
C ILE A 263 -9.79 -8.49 -12.34
N ARG A 264 -10.33 -9.64 -12.71
CA ARG A 264 -11.18 -9.84 -13.88
C ARG A 264 -12.62 -9.47 -13.54
N ASP A 265 -13.33 -8.96 -14.54
CA ASP A 265 -14.78 -8.75 -14.52
C ASP A 265 -15.28 -7.79 -13.42
N MET A 266 -14.45 -6.84 -13.00
CA MET A 266 -14.87 -5.71 -12.16
C MET A 266 -16.04 -4.97 -12.79
N LYS A 267 -17.12 -4.82 -12.01
CA LYS A 267 -18.35 -4.16 -12.44
C LYS A 267 -18.45 -2.78 -11.80
N PHE A 268 -18.86 -1.80 -12.59
CA PHE A 268 -19.13 -0.43 -12.14
C PHE A 268 -20.57 -0.09 -12.42
N THR A 269 -21.22 0.59 -11.48
CA THR A 269 -22.51 1.22 -11.71
C THR A 269 -22.29 2.59 -12.34
N SER A 270 -23.10 2.91 -13.35
CA SER A 270 -23.15 4.24 -13.95
C SER A 270 -24.60 4.72 -14.02
N SER A 271 -24.80 6.03 -13.99
CA SER A 271 -26.12 6.66 -14.03
C SER A 271 -26.20 7.69 -15.15
N GLY A 272 -27.43 7.98 -15.60
CA GLY A 272 -27.71 8.98 -16.64
C GLY A 272 -27.03 8.65 -17.98
N PRO A 273 -26.46 9.63 -18.69
CA PRO A 273 -25.87 9.45 -20.03
C PRO A 273 -24.50 8.77 -20.02
N MET A 274 -24.04 8.25 -18.87
CA MET A 274 -22.70 7.71 -18.69
C MET A 274 -22.70 6.18 -18.72
N SER A 275 -21.67 5.61 -19.34
CA SER A 275 -21.32 4.19 -19.28
C SER A 275 -19.84 4.05 -18.92
N ILE A 276 -19.54 3.12 -18.02
CA ILE A 276 -18.17 2.82 -17.58
C ILE A 276 -17.89 1.36 -17.90
N LYS A 277 -16.76 1.11 -18.58
CA LYS A 277 -16.24 -0.23 -18.83
C LYS A 277 -14.85 -0.36 -18.25
N ASN A 278 -14.63 -1.39 -17.43
CA ASN A 278 -13.28 -1.70 -16.96
C ASN A 278 -12.41 -2.21 -18.11
N LYS A 279 -11.21 -1.64 -18.26
CA LYS A 279 -10.19 -2.12 -19.20
C LYS A 279 -9.18 -2.99 -18.46
N GLU A 280 -8.72 -2.51 -17.31
CA GLU A 280 -7.79 -3.22 -16.45
C GLU A 280 -8.03 -2.85 -14.99
N THR A 281 -7.87 -3.83 -14.10
CA THR A 281 -7.77 -3.60 -12.66
C THR A 281 -6.56 -4.39 -12.17
N ARG A 282 -5.47 -3.69 -11.83
CA ARG A 282 -4.27 -4.30 -11.25
C ARG A 282 -4.37 -4.27 -9.74
N PHE A 283 -4.00 -5.38 -9.11
CA PHE A 283 -4.01 -5.53 -7.67
C PHE A 283 -2.73 -6.22 -7.21
N SER A 284 -2.07 -5.62 -6.24
CA SER A 284 -0.92 -6.21 -5.55
C SER A 284 -1.08 -6.01 -4.05
N ALA A 285 -0.63 -6.98 -3.26
CA ALA A 285 -0.57 -6.84 -1.80
C ALA A 285 0.63 -7.59 -1.26
N GLN A 286 1.43 -6.94 -0.41
CA GLN A 286 2.57 -7.53 0.27
C GLN A 286 2.27 -7.71 1.75
N PHE A 287 2.81 -8.78 2.33
CA PHE A 287 2.60 -9.15 3.72
C PHE A 287 3.94 -9.40 4.41
N HIS A 288 3.95 -9.20 5.72
CA HIS A 288 5.08 -9.48 6.59
C HIS A 288 4.62 -10.28 7.81
N LEU A 289 5.59 -10.86 8.52
CA LEU A 289 5.32 -11.46 9.81
C LEU A 289 5.48 -10.41 10.89
N ASN A 290 4.48 -10.28 11.76
CA ASN A 290 4.62 -9.50 12.98
C ASN A 290 5.44 -10.28 14.03
N ASP A 291 5.69 -9.66 15.19
CA ASP A 291 6.46 -10.27 16.29
C ASP A 291 5.85 -11.58 16.82
N GLN A 292 4.56 -11.81 16.60
CA GLN A 292 3.84 -13.03 16.98
C GLN A 292 3.88 -14.11 15.88
N GLY A 293 4.55 -13.83 14.75
CA GLY A 293 4.64 -14.74 13.60
C GLY A 293 3.35 -14.79 12.76
N ASP A 294 2.43 -13.84 12.95
CA ASP A 294 1.21 -13.73 12.16
C ASP A 294 1.47 -12.99 10.84
N ASN A 295 0.80 -13.45 9.77
CA ASN A 295 0.93 -12.87 8.44
C ASN A 295 0.00 -11.67 8.26
N VAL A 296 0.56 -10.46 8.26
CA VAL A 296 -0.15 -9.18 8.30
C VAL A 296 0.13 -8.36 7.04
N LEU A 297 -0.86 -7.59 6.60
CA LEU A 297 -0.69 -6.64 5.49
C LEU A 297 0.44 -5.66 5.78
N GLU A 298 1.29 -5.44 4.79
CA GLU A 298 2.24 -4.34 4.77
C GLU A 298 1.70 -3.21 3.90
N TYR A 299 1.39 -3.51 2.63
CA TYR A 299 0.73 -2.58 1.73
C TYR A 299 -0.12 -3.30 0.69
N ALA A 300 -1.05 -2.58 0.09
CA ALA A 300 -1.77 -3.02 -1.10
C ALA A 300 -1.90 -1.88 -2.11
N THR A 301 -1.80 -2.22 -3.39
CA THR A 301 -2.11 -1.32 -4.51
C THR A 301 -3.35 -1.83 -5.24
N PHE A 302 -4.19 -0.90 -5.68
CA PHE A 302 -5.39 -1.21 -6.44
C PHE A 302 -5.57 -0.15 -7.52
N ASN A 303 -5.19 -0.48 -8.75
CA ASN A 303 -5.11 0.49 -9.85
C ASN A 303 -6.12 0.13 -10.94
N LEU A 304 -6.89 1.12 -11.39
CA LEU A 304 -7.94 0.92 -12.37
C LEU A 304 -7.71 1.77 -13.60
N ILE A 305 -7.91 1.16 -14.75
CA ILE A 305 -8.06 1.85 -16.02
C ILE A 305 -9.45 1.53 -16.55
N ASN A 306 -10.27 2.57 -16.71
CA ASN A 306 -11.63 2.44 -17.20
C ASN A 306 -11.81 3.26 -18.48
N ARG A 307 -12.75 2.83 -19.32
CA ARG A 307 -13.27 3.60 -20.44
C ARG A 307 -14.59 4.22 -20.03
N LEU A 308 -14.63 5.54 -19.93
CA LEU A 308 -15.84 6.33 -19.72
C LEU A 308 -16.40 6.76 -21.08
N LYS A 309 -17.67 6.45 -21.32
CA LYS A 309 -18.45 7.01 -22.43
C LYS A 309 -19.51 7.93 -21.86
N VAL A 310 -19.59 9.15 -22.39
CA VAL A 310 -20.63 10.11 -22.04
C VAL A 310 -21.38 10.47 -23.33
N MET A 311 -22.70 10.23 -23.34
CA MET A 311 -23.53 10.56 -24.51
C MET A 311 -23.40 12.05 -24.85
N GLY A 312 -23.09 12.36 -26.11
CA GLY A 312 -22.88 13.74 -26.60
C GLY A 312 -21.48 14.33 -26.35
N PHE A 313 -20.66 13.73 -25.48
CA PHE A 313 -19.31 14.24 -25.14
C PHE A 313 -18.17 13.27 -25.48
N GLY A 314 -18.49 12.12 -26.05
CA GLY A 314 -17.51 11.17 -26.58
C GLY A 314 -17.07 10.13 -25.55
N THR A 315 -15.83 9.66 -25.71
CA THR A 315 -15.24 8.59 -24.90
C THR A 315 -13.85 9.00 -24.47
N GLN A 316 -13.52 8.77 -23.20
CA GLN A 316 -12.21 9.01 -22.65
C GLN A 316 -11.82 7.89 -21.67
N ASP A 317 -10.52 7.68 -21.49
CA ASP A 317 -10.03 6.79 -20.46
C ASP A 317 -9.88 7.55 -19.13
N THR A 318 -10.13 6.83 -18.04
CA THR A 318 -9.92 7.31 -16.68
C THR A 318 -9.02 6.34 -15.94
N GLU A 319 -8.14 6.91 -15.14
CA GLU A 319 -7.17 6.17 -14.34
C GLU A 319 -7.42 6.49 -12.87
N LEU A 320 -7.34 5.49 -12.02
CA LEU A 320 -7.39 5.64 -10.58
C LEU A 320 -6.29 4.77 -9.96
N TYR A 321 -5.39 5.40 -9.23
CA TYR A 321 -4.31 4.75 -8.51
C TYR A 321 -4.62 4.80 -7.02
N ASN A 322 -4.52 3.66 -6.33
CA ASN A 322 -4.76 3.58 -4.89
C ASN A 322 -3.60 2.83 -4.23
N THR A 323 -3.04 3.43 -3.20
CA THR A 323 -1.97 2.82 -2.39
C THR A 323 -2.39 2.86 -0.92
N LEU A 324 -2.63 1.68 -0.35
CA LEU A 324 -2.89 1.45 1.06
C LEU A 324 -1.62 0.95 1.73
N PHE A 325 -1.18 1.61 2.79
CA PHE A 325 -0.01 1.23 3.57
C PHE A 325 -0.40 1.06 5.04
N LEU A 326 -0.18 -0.13 5.59
CA LEU A 326 -0.35 -0.41 7.01
C LEU A 326 0.99 -0.15 7.72
N THR A 327 1.02 0.89 8.53
CA THR A 327 2.24 1.35 9.17
C THR A 327 2.55 0.53 10.42
N THR A 328 3.79 0.64 10.89
CA THR A 328 4.26 0.07 12.16
C THR A 328 4.16 1.06 13.32
N LEU A 329 3.43 2.17 13.14
CA LEU A 329 3.23 3.12 14.22
C LEU A 329 2.46 2.46 15.37
N PRO A 330 2.77 2.80 16.64
CA PRO A 330 2.09 2.21 17.78
C PRO A 330 0.57 2.35 17.71
N ASN A 331 -0.13 1.27 18.05
CA ASN A 331 -1.58 1.25 18.19
C ASN A 331 -1.97 1.88 19.52
N THR A 332 -2.45 3.12 19.47
CA THR A 332 -2.84 3.90 20.67
C THR A 332 -4.36 4.08 20.80
N PHE A 333 -5.15 3.48 19.92
CA PHE A 333 -6.60 3.67 19.85
C PHE A 333 -7.39 2.48 20.43
N PRO A 334 -8.55 2.72 21.06
CA PRO A 334 -9.42 1.65 21.52
C PRO A 334 -10.15 0.99 20.34
N ALA A 335 -10.30 -0.33 20.35
CA ALA A 335 -11.00 -1.07 19.28
C ALA A 335 -12.46 -0.64 19.06
N ALA A 336 -13.10 -0.08 20.10
CA ALA A 336 -14.47 0.45 20.03
C ALA A 336 -14.59 1.74 19.21
N ALA A 337 -13.48 2.43 18.91
CA ALA A 337 -13.48 3.61 18.05
C ALA A 337 -13.58 3.27 16.55
N LEU A 338 -13.45 1.98 16.18
CA LEU A 338 -13.47 1.57 14.78
C LEU A 338 -14.89 1.26 14.30
N GLU A 339 -15.24 1.80 13.14
CA GLU A 339 -16.48 1.52 12.43
C GLU A 339 -16.25 0.47 11.34
N ASP A 340 -17.32 -0.22 10.93
CA ASP A 340 -17.26 -1.18 9.82
C ASP A 340 -17.02 -0.46 8.48
N VAL A 341 -16.14 -1.04 7.66
CA VAL A 341 -15.94 -0.64 6.26
C VAL A 341 -17.10 -1.18 5.44
N ARG A 342 -18.03 -0.29 5.07
CA ARG A 342 -19.26 -0.64 4.35
C ARG A 342 -19.24 -0.15 2.89
N PRO A 343 -19.97 -0.79 1.96
CA PRO A 343 -20.07 -0.33 0.57
C PRO A 343 -20.67 1.07 0.40
N ASP A 344 -21.38 1.57 1.42
CA ASP A 344 -22.13 2.82 1.43
C ASP A 344 -21.46 3.95 2.25
N ILE A 345 -20.18 3.80 2.65
CA ILE A 345 -19.46 4.75 3.53
C ILE A 345 -19.50 6.22 3.10
N ASN A 346 -19.79 6.50 1.82
CA ASN A 346 -19.68 7.83 1.20
C ASN A 346 -18.43 8.56 1.70
N ASP A 347 -17.28 7.97 1.39
CA ASP A 347 -15.96 8.43 1.86
C ASP A 347 -15.76 9.94 1.64
N GLN A 348 -16.27 10.47 0.54
CA GLN A 348 -16.21 11.90 0.26
C GLN A 348 -16.93 12.79 1.28
N SER A 349 -18.12 12.42 1.73
CA SER A 349 -18.86 13.20 2.72
C SER A 349 -18.14 13.15 4.07
N LEU A 350 -17.70 11.95 4.47
CA LEU A 350 -16.93 11.74 5.70
C LEU A 350 -15.69 12.65 5.73
N ILE A 351 -14.93 12.65 4.64
CA ILE A 351 -13.67 13.38 4.51
C ILE A 351 -13.88 14.89 4.44
N ARG A 352 -14.92 15.37 3.76
CA ARG A 352 -15.23 16.81 3.70
C ARG A 352 -15.53 17.41 5.08
N SER A 353 -16.02 16.61 6.00
CA SER A 353 -16.30 17.06 7.38
C SER A 353 -15.09 17.03 8.31
N MET A 354 -13.97 16.44 7.89
CA MET A 354 -12.79 16.29 8.74
C MET A 354 -11.95 17.57 8.79
N HIS A 355 -11.38 17.84 9.96
CA HIS A 355 -10.33 18.83 10.11
C HIS A 355 -9.01 18.28 9.55
N THR A 356 -8.16 19.18 9.06
CA THR A 356 -6.81 18.84 8.58
C THR A 356 -5.82 19.62 9.43
N ASP A 357 -4.95 18.92 10.15
CA ASP A 357 -3.88 19.54 10.95
C ASP A 357 -2.58 19.66 10.13
N PRO A 358 -2.13 20.88 9.74
CA PRO A 358 -0.92 21.06 8.97
C PRO A 358 0.35 20.53 9.66
N GLU A 359 0.45 20.62 10.99
CA GLU A 359 1.60 20.12 11.74
C GLU A 359 1.64 18.58 11.73
N PHE A 360 0.48 17.94 11.85
CA PHE A 360 0.37 16.49 11.71
C PHE A 360 0.89 16.03 10.35
N TRP A 361 0.46 16.68 9.26
CA TRP A 361 0.84 16.32 7.89
C TRP A 361 2.31 16.61 7.57
N GLN A 362 2.93 17.58 8.24
CA GLN A 362 4.36 17.82 8.15
C GLN A 362 5.17 16.69 8.79
N LYS A 363 4.70 16.16 9.93
CA LYS A 363 5.37 15.06 10.66
C LYS A 363 5.06 13.68 10.09
N ASN A 364 3.91 13.51 9.44
CA ASN A 364 3.40 12.25 8.93
C ASN A 364 3.02 12.36 7.44
N PRO A 365 4.01 12.54 6.53
CA PRO A 365 3.72 12.74 5.12
C PRO A 365 3.11 11.50 4.42
N GLY A 366 3.18 10.33 5.06
CA GLY A 366 2.77 9.05 4.49
C GLY A 366 3.87 8.50 3.61
N ILE A 367 3.53 8.18 2.36
CA ILE A 367 4.50 7.80 1.32
C ILE A 367 4.99 9.09 0.64
N ILE A 368 6.25 9.20 0.23
CA ILE A 368 6.69 10.38 -0.54
C ILE A 368 5.87 10.50 -1.85
N ARG A 369 5.54 11.72 -2.26
CA ARG A 369 4.82 11.98 -3.51
C ARG A 369 5.77 12.01 -4.69
N THR A 370 5.38 11.36 -5.79
CA THR A 370 6.13 11.45 -7.05
C THR A 370 6.08 12.88 -7.60
N ALA A 371 7.02 13.24 -8.49
CA ALA A 371 6.97 14.52 -9.20
C ALA A 371 5.62 14.74 -9.94
N LYS A 372 5.06 13.69 -10.54
CA LYS A 372 3.75 13.71 -11.21
C LYS A 372 2.61 14.05 -10.25
N GLU A 373 2.63 13.49 -9.05
CA GLU A 373 1.63 13.79 -8.00
C GLU A 373 1.78 15.21 -7.46
N GLN A 374 3.01 15.70 -7.30
CA GLN A 374 3.26 17.08 -6.87
C GLN A 374 2.78 18.09 -7.92
N GLU A 375 2.99 17.81 -9.20
CA GLU A 375 2.45 18.62 -10.29
C GLU A 375 0.92 18.59 -10.32
N ALA A 376 0.32 17.41 -10.15
CA ALA A 376 -1.12 17.25 -10.06
C ALA A 376 -1.75 18.10 -8.94
N ILE A 377 -1.08 18.17 -7.78
CA ILE A 377 -1.51 19.02 -6.65
C ILE A 377 -1.52 20.49 -7.06
N LYS A 378 -0.42 20.98 -7.63
CA LYS A 378 -0.30 22.38 -8.08
C LYS A 378 -1.38 22.75 -9.10
N GLU A 379 -1.73 21.82 -10.00
CA GLU A 379 -2.81 22.03 -10.95
C GLU A 379 -4.18 22.10 -10.27
N LEU A 380 -4.50 21.15 -9.38
CA LEU A 380 -5.79 21.10 -8.71
C LEU A 380 -6.00 22.27 -7.73
N GLU A 381 -4.94 22.79 -7.11
CA GLU A 381 -5.00 23.96 -6.22
C GLU A 381 -5.30 25.27 -6.95
N ARG A 382 -4.98 25.37 -8.24
CA ARG A 382 -5.29 26.55 -9.07
C ARG A 382 -6.75 26.65 -9.48
N ILE A 383 -7.54 25.60 -9.26
CA ILE A 383 -8.95 25.56 -9.64
C ILE A 383 -9.78 26.32 -8.59
N PRO A 384 -10.55 27.35 -8.98
CA PRO A 384 -11.42 28.08 -8.06
C PRO A 384 -12.42 27.14 -7.40
N ARG A 385 -12.56 27.23 -6.07
CA ARG A 385 -13.44 26.36 -5.25
C ARG A 385 -14.82 26.95 -5.04
#